data_AF-A0A7J4GLE7-F1
#
_entry.id   AF-A0A7J4GLE7-F1
#
_cell.length_a   1.000
_cell.length_b   1.000
_cell.length_c   1.000
_cell.angle_alpha   90.00
_cell.angle_beta   90.00
_cell.angle_gamma   90.00
#
_symmetry.space_group_name_H-M   'P 1'
#
loop_
_entity.id
_entity.type
_entity.pdbx_description
1 polymer ?
#
loop_
_entity_poly.entity_id
_entity_poly.type
_entity_poly.pdbx_seq_one_letter_code
_entity_poly.pdbx_strand_id
1 'polypeptide(L)'
;MDDEEVEEGIMENATKCPGCGEMTGHEVLRERQRGAGVDFLLKCEECDKVHTIEFRSPPPKIIPFMLTDGPESVVVKLELDLDEIITEGDVFEHDEMQWMVTRIEDLEDKPRRKRGVDRINRIIAIRSDLVRVKVTMTIGEDSEASIMLAPGDKEFVAGGIIKHEGEKWRIRALHSGTGRTLSGKMAAREIKRMYLHEPPSEVEFEPRTEQERRRAWQEGRLGHNPNPVKPPNEKSGEKKKR
;
A
#
# COMPACT_ATOMS: atom_id res chain seq x y z
N MET A 1 1.13 23.35 62.79
CA MET A 1 1.57 22.22 61.97
C MET A 1 2.07 22.89 60.71
N ASP A 2 3.35 23.24 60.74
CA ASP A 2 4.02 23.89 59.63
C ASP A 2 4.34 22.78 58.61
N ASP A 3 3.63 22.81 57.48
CA ASP A 3 4.01 22.06 56.30
C ASP A 3 5.24 22.77 55.70
N GLU A 4 6.44 22.34 56.09
CA GLU A 4 7.67 22.70 55.38
C GLU A 4 7.61 22.05 53.99
N GLU A 5 7.36 22.87 52.97
CA GLU A 5 7.60 22.52 51.58
C GLU A 5 9.08 22.13 51.44
N VAL A 6 9.34 20.83 51.32
CA VAL A 6 10.67 20.33 50.99
C VAL A 6 10.97 20.79 49.56
N GLU A 7 11.81 21.81 49.45
CA GLU A 7 12.37 22.26 48.18
C GLU A 7 13.26 21.12 47.67
N GLU A 8 12.70 20.25 46.83
CA GLU A 8 13.44 19.18 46.17
C GLU A 8 14.46 19.82 45.22
N GLY A 9 15.66 20.05 45.73
CA GLY A 9 16.77 20.60 44.97
C GLY A 9 17.04 19.76 43.73
N ILE A 10 16.81 20.33 42.56
CA ILE A 10 17.11 19.69 41.28
C ILE A 10 18.63 19.59 41.17
N MET A 11 19.17 18.38 41.30
CA MET A 11 20.61 18.13 41.10
C MET A 11 20.91 18.20 39.59
N GLU A 12 21.53 19.30 39.15
CA GLU A 12 21.94 19.49 37.77
C GLU A 12 23.08 18.50 37.40
N ASN A 13 23.07 18.00 36.16
CA ASN A 13 24.12 17.12 35.62
C ASN A 13 24.42 15.85 36.45
N ALA A 14 23.40 15.27 37.08
CA ALA A 14 23.53 14.06 37.89
C ALA A 14 23.94 12.84 37.06
N THR A 15 25.07 12.22 37.40
CA THR A 15 25.54 10.98 36.77
C THR A 15 26.31 10.10 37.78
N LYS A 16 26.47 8.82 37.46
CA LYS A 16 27.18 7.87 38.33
C LYS A 16 28.68 8.13 38.25
N CYS A 17 29.28 8.54 39.36
CA CYS A 17 30.72 8.77 39.40
C CYS A 17 31.49 7.43 39.46
N PRO A 18 32.51 7.21 38.61
CA PRO A 18 33.38 6.03 38.70
C PRO A 18 34.34 6.07 39.91
N GLY A 19 34.47 7.22 40.57
CA GLY A 19 35.31 7.41 41.77
C GLY A 19 34.61 6.97 43.04
N CYS A 20 33.48 7.59 43.38
CA CYS A 20 32.70 7.27 44.59
C CYS A 20 31.63 6.18 44.37
N GLY A 21 31.25 5.91 43.11
CA GLY A 21 30.24 4.90 42.78
C GLY A 21 28.79 5.37 42.96
N GLU A 22 28.58 6.59 43.44
CA GLU A 22 27.26 7.17 43.72
C GLU A 22 26.77 8.09 42.60
N MET A 23 25.45 8.30 42.55
CA MET A 23 24.81 9.30 41.68
C MET A 23 25.01 10.67 42.31
N THR A 24 25.79 11.53 41.65
CA THR A 24 26.21 12.82 42.20
C THR A 24 26.19 13.90 41.12
N GLY A 25 26.13 15.17 41.54
CA GLY A 25 26.31 16.33 40.67
C GLY A 25 27.73 16.37 40.07
N HIS A 26 27.83 16.82 38.83
CA HIS A 26 29.10 16.93 38.12
C HIS A 26 29.22 18.27 37.39
N GLU A 27 30.38 18.92 37.56
CA GLU A 27 30.76 20.12 36.82
C GLU A 27 31.28 19.72 35.42
N VAL A 28 30.75 20.35 34.37
CA VAL A 28 31.20 20.15 32.99
C VAL A 28 32.45 20.98 32.72
N LEU A 29 33.62 20.34 32.70
CA LEU A 29 34.89 21.01 32.42
C LEU A 29 35.13 21.24 30.93
N ARG A 30 34.70 20.30 30.09
CA ARG A 30 34.93 20.39 28.64
C ARG A 30 33.93 19.56 27.85
N GLU A 31 33.44 20.15 26.78
CA GLU A 31 32.67 19.48 25.74
C GLU A 31 33.54 19.23 24.50
N ARG A 32 33.45 18.03 23.91
CA ARG A 32 34.07 17.72 22.61
C ARG A 32 33.10 16.96 21.72
N GLN A 33 32.75 17.53 20.57
CA GLN A 33 32.00 16.81 19.54
C GLN A 33 32.86 15.68 18.95
N ARG A 34 32.28 14.48 18.88
CA ARG A 34 32.88 13.29 18.24
C ARG A 34 31.82 12.48 17.49
N GLY A 35 31.93 12.45 16.16
CA GLY A 35 30.95 11.77 15.33
C GLY A 35 29.57 12.41 15.47
N ALA A 36 28.54 11.58 15.72
CA ALA A 36 27.17 12.03 15.99
C ALA A 36 26.89 12.31 17.48
N GLY A 37 27.90 12.23 18.36
CA GLY A 37 27.75 12.41 19.81
C GLY A 37 28.72 13.43 20.39
N VAL A 38 28.66 13.56 21.72
CA VAL A 38 29.47 14.49 22.49
C VAL A 38 30.17 13.75 23.63
N ASP A 39 31.47 14.00 23.79
CA ASP A 39 32.23 13.57 24.96
C ASP A 39 32.26 14.72 25.97
N PHE A 40 31.83 14.46 27.20
CA PHE A 40 31.92 15.41 28.32
C PHE A 40 33.05 15.01 29.26
N LEU A 41 33.97 15.94 29.51
CA LEU A 41 34.91 15.85 30.62
C LEU A 41 34.24 16.45 31.84
N LEU A 42 33.98 15.61 32.83
CA LEU A 42 33.23 15.96 34.03
C LEU A 42 34.14 15.90 35.25
N LYS A 43 33.87 16.76 36.23
CA LYS A 43 34.46 16.70 37.57
C LYS A 43 33.36 16.43 38.58
N CYS A 44 33.48 15.35 39.34
CA CYS A 44 32.53 15.03 40.41
C CYS A 44 32.62 16.07 41.54
N GLU A 45 31.47 16.56 42.00
CA GLU A 45 31.41 17.56 43.08
C GLU A 45 31.73 16.96 44.47
N GLU A 46 31.52 15.65 44.65
CA GLU A 46 31.74 14.96 45.94
C GLU A 46 33.17 14.45 46.14
N CYS A 47 33.81 13.94 45.09
CA CYS A 47 35.13 13.28 45.20
C CYS A 47 36.22 13.88 44.32
N ASP A 48 35.93 15.01 43.65
CA ASP A 48 36.83 15.73 42.74
C ASP A 48 37.37 14.89 41.55
N LYS A 49 36.85 13.67 41.34
CA LYS A 49 37.32 12.79 40.28
C LYS A 49 36.94 13.36 38.93
N VAL A 50 37.97 13.60 38.10
CA VAL A 50 37.79 13.94 36.68
C VAL A 50 37.66 12.66 35.86
N HIS A 51 36.59 12.57 35.07
CA HIS A 51 36.32 11.44 34.19
C HIS A 51 35.60 11.89 32.92
N THR A 52 35.56 11.01 31.92
CA THR A 52 34.94 11.32 30.63
C THR A 52 33.73 10.41 30.43
N ILE A 53 32.60 11.00 30.09
CA ILE A 53 31.40 10.28 29.64
C ILE A 53 31.25 10.51 28.13
N GLU A 54 31.07 9.42 27.40
CA GLU A 54 30.79 9.44 25.97
C GLU A 54 29.28 9.40 25.77
N PHE A 55 28.68 10.51 25.35
CA PHE A 55 27.25 10.59 25.04
C PHE A 55 27.06 10.45 23.53
N ARG A 56 27.16 9.20 23.06
CA ARG A 56 27.04 8.85 21.64
C ARG A 56 26.07 7.69 21.45
N SER A 57 25.10 7.88 20.56
CA SER A 57 24.26 6.76 20.11
C SER A 57 25.13 5.73 19.38
N PRO A 58 24.86 4.43 19.54
CA PRO A 58 25.50 3.40 18.74
C PRO A 58 25.35 3.69 17.24
N PRO A 59 26.35 3.40 16.40
CA PRO A 59 26.22 3.63 14.97
C PRO A 59 25.10 2.74 14.40
N PRO A 60 24.32 3.24 13.42
CA PRO A 60 23.29 2.43 12.79
C PRO A 60 23.90 1.26 12.02
N LYS A 61 23.09 0.23 11.78
CA LYS A 61 23.49 -0.95 11.01
C LYS A 61 22.82 -0.92 9.65
N ILE A 62 23.61 -1.09 8.60
CA ILE A 62 23.12 -1.24 7.23
C ILE A 62 22.70 -2.70 7.01
N ILE A 63 21.43 -2.93 6.71
CA ILE A 63 20.88 -4.26 6.45
C ILE A 63 20.35 -4.31 5.00
N PRO A 64 20.64 -5.39 4.25
CA PRO A 64 20.02 -5.62 2.96
C PRO A 64 18.55 -6.03 3.10
N PHE A 65 17.68 -5.34 2.39
CA PHE A 65 16.27 -5.63 2.24
C PHE A 65 16.01 -6.13 0.82
N MET A 66 15.39 -7.30 0.70
CA MET A 66 14.84 -7.78 -0.57
C MET A 66 13.38 -7.36 -0.65
N LEU A 67 13.11 -6.36 -1.49
CA LEU A 67 11.78 -5.80 -1.72
C LEU A 67 11.18 -6.47 -2.95
N THR A 68 10.00 -7.07 -2.80
CA THR A 68 9.30 -7.77 -3.89
C THR A 68 7.99 -7.08 -4.25
N ASP A 69 7.90 -6.57 -5.47
CA ASP A 69 6.66 -6.09 -6.09
C ASP A 69 6.20 -7.06 -7.18
N GLY A 70 5.36 -8.02 -6.78
CA GLY A 70 4.87 -9.08 -7.66
C GLY A 70 5.99 -9.91 -8.30
N PRO A 71 6.21 -9.82 -9.64
CA PRO A 71 7.25 -10.61 -10.31
C PRO A 71 8.65 -9.98 -10.19
N GLU A 72 8.76 -8.73 -9.76
CA GLU A 72 10.03 -8.02 -9.67
C GLU A 72 10.52 -8.00 -8.23
N SER A 73 11.83 -8.20 -8.05
CA SER A 73 12.49 -8.06 -6.76
C SER A 73 13.77 -7.24 -6.89
N VAL A 74 13.99 -6.37 -5.91
CA VAL A 74 15.16 -5.50 -5.82
C VAL A 74 15.78 -5.65 -4.45
N VAL A 75 17.12 -5.58 -4.38
CA VAL A 75 17.85 -5.55 -3.12
C VAL A 75 18.29 -4.13 -2.85
N VAL A 76 17.80 -3.56 -1.75
CA VAL A 76 18.19 -2.24 -1.25
C VAL A 76 18.92 -2.39 0.08
N LYS A 77 19.65 -1.36 0.49
CA LYS A 77 20.35 -1.33 1.78
C LYS A 77 19.76 -0.20 2.60
N LEU A 78 19.19 -0.53 3.75
CA LEU A 78 18.58 0.43 4.67
C LEU A 78 19.41 0.53 5.95
N GLU A 79 19.53 1.75 6.47
CA GLU A 79 20.16 2.03 7.76
C GLU A 79 19.10 1.94 8.85
N LEU A 80 19.34 1.10 9.85
CA LEU A 80 18.47 0.91 11.01
C LEU A 80 19.23 1.11 12.31
N ASP A 81 18.55 1.60 13.33
CA ASP A 81 19.14 1.79 14.65
C ASP A 81 19.35 0.44 15.37
N LEU A 82 20.44 0.34 16.14
CA LEU A 82 20.83 -0.94 16.75
C LEU A 82 19.88 -1.42 17.86
N ASP A 83 19.15 -0.51 18.49
CA ASP A 83 18.15 -0.79 19.53
C ASP A 83 16.75 -1.11 18.95
N GLU A 84 16.57 -0.97 17.64
CA GLU A 84 15.33 -1.32 16.97
C GLU A 84 15.11 -2.84 16.91
N ILE A 85 13.85 -3.25 17.03
CA ILE A 85 13.45 -4.65 16.93
C ILE A 85 12.44 -4.81 15.81
N ILE A 86 12.85 -5.50 14.75
CA ILE A 86 11.99 -5.79 13.59
C ILE A 86 11.16 -7.05 13.86
N THR A 87 9.90 -7.00 13.48
CA THR A 87 8.91 -8.06 13.60
C THR A 87 8.29 -8.38 12.23
N GLU A 88 7.98 -9.65 12.02
CA GLU A 88 7.22 -10.09 10.86
C GLU A 88 5.83 -9.40 10.86
N GLY A 89 5.47 -8.78 9.74
CA GLY A 89 4.27 -7.96 9.59
C GLY A 89 4.49 -6.46 9.76
N ASP A 90 5.68 -6.02 10.20
CA ASP A 90 6.00 -4.59 10.28
C ASP A 90 5.90 -3.93 8.90
N VAL A 91 5.35 -2.72 8.87
CA VAL A 91 5.17 -1.93 7.64
C VAL A 91 6.08 -0.71 7.69
N PHE A 92 6.82 -0.47 6.61
CA PHE A 92 7.70 0.68 6.46
C PHE A 92 7.56 1.30 5.07
N GLU A 93 8.03 2.53 4.92
CA GLU A 93 7.99 3.28 3.67
C GLU A 93 9.38 3.34 3.03
N HIS A 94 9.44 3.07 1.73
CA HIS A 94 10.65 3.21 0.93
C HIS A 94 10.28 3.47 -0.55
N ASP A 95 10.94 4.44 -1.18
CA ASP A 95 10.66 4.88 -2.56
C ASP A 95 9.18 5.17 -2.82
N GLU A 96 8.53 5.92 -1.92
CA GLU A 96 7.08 6.29 -1.99
C GLU A 96 6.11 5.10 -1.96
N MET A 97 6.60 3.90 -1.63
CA MET A 97 5.80 2.67 -1.52
C MET A 97 5.81 2.15 -0.08
N GLN A 98 4.73 1.47 0.31
CA GLN A 98 4.67 0.76 1.60
C GLN A 98 5.06 -0.70 1.43
N TRP A 99 5.89 -1.19 2.34
CA TRP A 99 6.44 -2.53 2.32
C TRP A 99 6.16 -3.22 3.65
N MET A 100 5.67 -4.46 3.59
CA MET A 100 5.43 -5.30 4.75
C MET A 100 6.51 -6.37 4.87
N VAL A 101 7.15 -6.45 6.03
CA VAL A 101 8.13 -7.49 6.36
C VAL A 101 7.43 -8.85 6.39
N THR A 102 7.93 -9.80 5.60
CA THR A 102 7.38 -11.17 5.52
C THR A 102 8.35 -12.22 6.02
N ARG A 103 9.65 -11.93 6.03
CA ARG A 103 10.67 -12.83 6.58
C ARG A 103 11.85 -12.04 7.08
N ILE A 104 12.32 -12.41 8.27
CA ILE A 104 13.55 -11.90 8.87
C ILE A 104 14.51 -13.08 8.95
N GLU A 105 15.71 -12.94 8.38
CA GLU A 105 16.76 -13.95 8.45
C GLU A 105 17.84 -13.48 9.43
N ASP A 106 18.14 -14.33 10.41
CA ASP A 106 19.20 -14.05 11.38
C ASP A 106 20.60 -14.29 10.78
N LEU A 107 21.64 -14.07 11.59
CA LEU A 107 23.04 -14.28 11.19
C LEU A 107 23.37 -15.74 10.79
N GLU A 108 22.50 -16.70 11.07
CA GLU A 108 22.63 -18.09 10.64
C GLU A 108 21.70 -18.43 9.45
N ASP A 109 21.15 -17.41 8.78
CA ASP A 109 20.15 -17.53 7.70
C ASP A 109 18.86 -18.26 8.11
N LYS A 110 18.55 -18.31 9.41
CA LYS A 110 17.32 -18.94 9.91
C LYS A 110 16.18 -17.91 10.01
N PRO A 111 14.95 -18.30 9.63
CA PRO A 111 13.80 -17.40 9.74
C PRO A 111 13.44 -17.14 11.20
N ARG A 112 13.16 -15.89 11.53
CA ARG A 112 12.68 -15.44 12.84
C ARG A 112 11.42 -14.59 12.68
N ARG A 113 10.51 -14.69 13.66
CA ARG A 113 9.32 -13.82 13.73
C ARG A 113 9.64 -12.41 14.23
N LYS A 114 10.69 -12.26 15.04
CA LYS A 114 11.12 -11.00 15.64
C LYS A 114 12.62 -11.05 15.93
N ARG A 115 13.35 -9.97 15.66
CA ARG A 115 14.78 -9.90 15.95
C ARG A 115 15.28 -8.46 16.11
N GLY A 116 16.22 -8.25 17.03
CA GLY A 116 16.97 -6.99 17.14
C GLY A 116 17.87 -6.81 15.92
N VAL A 117 18.01 -5.56 15.47
CA VAL A 117 18.80 -5.17 14.29
C VAL A 117 20.24 -5.72 14.35
N ASP A 118 20.84 -5.75 15.55
CA ASP A 118 22.17 -6.31 15.81
C ASP A 118 22.36 -7.73 15.27
N ARG A 119 21.29 -8.54 15.23
CA ARG A 119 21.33 -9.98 14.88
C ARG A 119 20.57 -10.34 13.61
N ILE A 120 20.25 -9.37 12.76
CA ILE A 120 19.65 -9.60 11.44
C ILE A 120 20.74 -9.66 10.36
N ASN A 121 20.62 -10.62 9.44
CA ASN A 121 21.42 -10.72 8.22
C ASN A 121 20.71 -10.05 7.03
N ARG A 122 19.43 -10.37 6.84
CA ARG A 122 18.62 -9.90 5.71
C ARG A 122 17.14 -9.85 6.08
N ILE A 123 16.41 -8.94 5.45
CA ILE A 123 14.95 -8.83 5.56
C ILE A 123 14.33 -8.98 4.18
N ILE A 124 13.19 -9.68 4.10
CA ILE A 124 12.38 -9.79 2.90
C ILE A 124 11.05 -9.13 3.17
N ALA A 125 10.67 -8.22 2.29
CA ALA A 125 9.42 -7.49 2.38
C ALA A 125 8.67 -7.52 1.04
N ILE A 126 7.34 -7.50 1.12
CA ILE A 126 6.46 -7.42 -0.03
C ILE A 126 5.74 -6.08 -0.02
N ARG A 127 5.50 -5.52 -1.20
CA ARG A 127 4.73 -4.29 -1.34
C ARG A 127 3.32 -4.46 -0.75
N SER A 128 2.86 -3.53 0.09
CA SER A 128 1.62 -3.63 0.87
C SER A 128 0.60 -2.53 0.63
N ASP A 129 0.97 -1.43 -0.01
CA ASP A 129 0.08 -0.32 -0.40
C ASP A 129 -0.94 -0.75 -1.47
N LEU A 130 -0.54 -1.59 -2.42
CA LEU A 130 -1.37 -2.03 -3.55
C LEU A 130 -1.56 -3.55 -3.56
N VAL A 131 -2.76 -3.99 -3.96
CA VAL A 131 -3.08 -5.39 -4.24
C VAL A 131 -3.18 -5.64 -5.74
N ARG A 132 -2.73 -6.83 -6.16
CA ARG A 132 -2.78 -7.30 -7.55
C ARG A 132 -4.11 -8.00 -7.82
N VAL A 133 -5.04 -7.30 -8.46
CA VAL A 133 -6.33 -7.87 -8.86
C VAL A 133 -6.21 -8.46 -10.27
N LYS A 134 -6.44 -9.76 -10.42
CA LYS A 134 -6.46 -10.40 -11.75
C LYS A 134 -7.71 -9.93 -12.50
N VAL A 135 -7.54 -9.43 -13.71
CA VAL A 135 -8.66 -9.04 -14.58
C VAL A 135 -8.75 -9.99 -15.78
N THR A 136 -9.97 -10.25 -16.23
CA THR A 136 -10.25 -10.88 -17.52
C THR A 136 -11.09 -9.90 -18.33
N MET A 137 -10.58 -9.48 -19.48
CA MET A 137 -11.17 -8.47 -20.35
C MET A 137 -11.77 -9.16 -21.56
N THR A 138 -13.07 -8.97 -21.80
CA THR A 138 -13.79 -9.64 -22.88
C THR A 138 -14.36 -8.62 -23.85
N ILE A 139 -14.00 -8.76 -25.13
CA ILE A 139 -14.52 -8.00 -26.26
C ILE A 139 -15.16 -8.99 -27.22
N GLY A 140 -16.48 -8.90 -27.43
CA GLY A 140 -17.19 -9.90 -28.24
C GLY A 140 -16.98 -11.32 -27.71
N GLU A 141 -16.30 -12.15 -28.50
CA GLU A 141 -15.95 -13.55 -28.16
C GLU A 141 -14.51 -13.71 -27.65
N ASP A 142 -13.68 -12.68 -27.79
CA ASP A 142 -12.27 -12.71 -27.41
C ASP A 142 -12.10 -12.31 -25.94
N SER A 143 -11.18 -12.97 -25.25
CA SER A 143 -10.90 -12.69 -23.84
C SER A 143 -9.42 -12.73 -23.52
N GLU A 144 -8.93 -11.66 -22.88
CA GLU A 144 -7.54 -11.51 -22.46
C GLU A 144 -7.43 -11.43 -20.94
N ALA A 145 -6.31 -11.89 -20.39
CA ALA A 145 -6.03 -11.83 -18.96
C ALA A 145 -4.95 -10.79 -18.66
N SER A 146 -5.20 -9.92 -17.69
CA SER A 146 -4.25 -8.92 -17.23
C SER A 146 -4.27 -8.81 -15.69
N ILE A 147 -3.44 -7.94 -15.13
CA ILE A 147 -3.36 -7.64 -13.70
C ILE A 147 -3.52 -6.12 -13.53
N MET A 148 -4.42 -5.74 -12.62
CA MET A 148 -4.63 -4.36 -12.19
C MET A 148 -4.07 -4.17 -10.79
N LEU A 149 -3.37 -3.05 -10.56
CA LEU A 149 -2.96 -2.61 -9.23
C LEU A 149 -4.02 -1.67 -8.65
N ALA A 150 -4.40 -1.90 -7.39
CA ALA A 150 -5.37 -1.07 -6.69
C ALA A 150 -5.06 -1.04 -5.18
N PRO A 151 -5.35 0.07 -4.47
CA PRO A 151 -5.33 0.09 -3.02
C PRO A 151 -6.22 -1.02 -2.45
N GLY A 152 -5.77 -1.69 -1.38
CA GLY A 152 -6.46 -2.87 -0.83
C GLY A 152 -7.91 -2.60 -0.38
N ASP A 153 -8.17 -1.40 0.10
CA ASP A 153 -9.46 -0.88 0.57
C ASP A 153 -10.34 -0.31 -0.56
N LYS A 154 -9.82 -0.14 -1.78
CA LYS A 154 -10.58 0.36 -2.92
C LYS A 154 -11.75 -0.57 -3.22
N GLU A 155 -12.97 -0.06 -3.10
CA GLU A 155 -14.17 -0.81 -3.45
C GLU A 155 -14.42 -0.78 -4.95
N PHE A 156 -14.62 -1.96 -5.54
CA PHE A 156 -15.11 -2.14 -6.90
C PHE A 156 -16.58 -2.54 -6.87
N VAL A 157 -17.36 -2.00 -7.80
CA VAL A 157 -18.81 -2.22 -7.89
C VAL A 157 -19.13 -3.04 -9.14
N ALA A 158 -19.80 -4.19 -8.96
CA ALA A 158 -20.31 -4.96 -10.09
C ALA A 158 -21.35 -4.14 -10.87
N GLY A 159 -21.15 -4.00 -12.18
CA GLY A 159 -21.90 -3.12 -13.07
C GLY A 159 -21.28 -1.74 -13.29
N GLY A 160 -20.30 -1.34 -12.46
CA GLY A 160 -19.60 -0.07 -12.59
C GLY A 160 -18.66 -0.02 -13.79
N ILE A 161 -18.23 1.20 -14.15
CA ILE A 161 -17.24 1.44 -15.22
C ILE A 161 -15.91 1.82 -14.57
N ILE A 162 -14.82 1.22 -15.04
CA ILE A 162 -13.46 1.51 -14.61
C ILE A 162 -12.57 1.79 -15.82
N LYS A 163 -11.41 2.40 -15.57
CA LYS A 163 -10.36 2.58 -16.57
C LYS A 163 -9.22 1.59 -16.30
N HIS A 164 -8.81 0.84 -17.31
CA HIS A 164 -7.68 -0.10 -17.25
C HIS A 164 -6.95 -0.07 -18.59
N GLU A 165 -5.62 0.02 -18.57
CA GLU A 165 -4.78 0.08 -19.79
C GLU A 165 -5.21 1.17 -20.79
N GLY A 166 -5.70 2.31 -20.29
CA GLY A 166 -6.16 3.42 -21.13
C GLY A 166 -7.63 3.34 -21.56
N GLU A 167 -8.23 2.15 -21.54
CA GLU A 167 -9.59 1.89 -22.02
C GLU A 167 -10.63 1.86 -20.89
N LYS A 168 -11.90 2.14 -21.23
CA LYS A 168 -13.03 2.02 -20.31
C LYS A 168 -13.59 0.59 -20.36
N TRP A 169 -13.89 0.04 -19.20
CA TRP A 169 -14.42 -1.31 -19.05
C TRP A 169 -15.59 -1.33 -18.08
N ARG A 170 -16.63 -2.11 -18.38
CA ARG A 170 -17.71 -2.42 -17.44
C ARG A 170 -17.37 -3.65 -16.63
N ILE A 171 -17.43 -3.55 -15.30
CA ILE A 171 -17.29 -4.69 -14.40
C ILE A 171 -18.53 -5.56 -14.53
N ARG A 172 -18.39 -6.76 -15.10
CA ARG A 172 -19.48 -7.74 -15.24
C ARG A 172 -19.68 -8.58 -13.98
N ALA A 173 -18.58 -8.95 -13.32
CA ALA A 173 -18.59 -9.80 -12.13
C ALA A 173 -17.31 -9.64 -11.30
N LEU A 174 -17.45 -9.79 -9.99
CA LEU A 174 -16.35 -9.83 -9.02
C LEU A 174 -16.29 -11.24 -8.42
N HIS A 175 -15.12 -11.87 -8.38
CA HIS A 175 -14.96 -13.22 -7.86
C HIS A 175 -14.05 -13.21 -6.62
N SER A 176 -14.57 -13.61 -5.47
CA SER A 176 -13.83 -13.68 -4.20
C SER A 176 -13.07 -14.99 -3.99
N GLY A 177 -13.17 -15.93 -4.93
CA GLY A 177 -12.59 -17.27 -4.81
C GLY A 177 -13.58 -18.34 -4.36
N THR A 178 -14.58 -17.99 -3.55
CA THR A 178 -15.65 -18.90 -3.12
C THR A 178 -16.89 -18.78 -4.01
N GLY A 179 -17.12 -17.61 -4.62
CA GLY A 179 -18.30 -17.35 -5.46
C GLY A 179 -18.13 -16.13 -6.35
N ARG A 180 -19.07 -15.94 -7.27
CA ARG A 180 -19.12 -14.75 -8.15
C ARG A 180 -20.24 -13.82 -7.69
N THR A 181 -19.89 -12.56 -7.49
CA THR A 181 -20.78 -11.46 -7.17
C THR A 181 -21.11 -10.71 -8.46
N LEU A 182 -22.36 -10.81 -8.90
CA LEU A 182 -22.86 -10.13 -10.10
C LEU A 182 -23.47 -8.75 -9.82
N SER A 183 -23.68 -8.43 -8.54
CA SER A 183 -24.25 -7.17 -8.05
C SER A 183 -23.73 -6.88 -6.66
N GLY A 184 -23.44 -5.62 -6.35
CA GLY A 184 -22.85 -5.20 -5.08
C GLY A 184 -21.39 -4.75 -5.21
N LYS A 185 -20.78 -4.46 -4.06
CA LYS A 185 -19.43 -3.91 -3.94
C LYS A 185 -18.48 -4.88 -3.23
N MET A 186 -17.20 -4.82 -3.55
CA MET A 186 -16.15 -5.67 -2.95
C MET A 186 -14.84 -4.89 -2.88
N ALA A 187 -14.14 -4.96 -1.75
CA ALA A 187 -12.83 -4.35 -1.60
C ALA A 187 -11.79 -5.10 -2.46
N ALA A 188 -10.80 -4.37 -3.00
CA ALA A 188 -9.77 -4.93 -3.87
C ALA A 188 -9.06 -6.15 -3.25
N ARG A 189 -8.80 -6.11 -1.95
CA ARG A 189 -8.12 -7.18 -1.20
C ARG A 189 -8.93 -8.49 -1.15
N GLU A 190 -10.25 -8.43 -1.33
CA GLU A 190 -11.13 -9.61 -1.34
C GLU A 190 -11.36 -10.18 -2.75
N ILE A 191 -10.94 -9.47 -3.81
CA ILE A 191 -11.18 -9.87 -5.19
C ILE A 191 -10.04 -10.79 -5.67
N LYS A 192 -10.37 -12.05 -5.93
CA LYS A 192 -9.48 -13.01 -6.60
C LYS A 192 -9.41 -12.77 -8.11
N ARG A 193 -10.53 -12.43 -8.75
CA ARG A 193 -10.60 -12.07 -10.18
C ARG A 193 -11.77 -11.14 -10.48
N MET A 194 -11.57 -10.18 -11.36
CA MET A 194 -12.60 -9.30 -11.91
C MET A 194 -12.81 -9.58 -13.39
N TYR A 195 -14.07 -9.64 -13.81
CA TYR A 195 -14.45 -9.87 -15.21
C TYR A 195 -14.96 -8.56 -15.80
N LEU A 196 -14.33 -8.14 -16.88
CA LEU A 196 -14.52 -6.87 -17.55
C LEU A 196 -15.09 -7.13 -18.94
N HIS A 197 -16.09 -6.35 -19.33
CA HIS A 197 -16.68 -6.35 -20.66
C HIS A 197 -16.61 -4.94 -21.24
N GLU A 198 -16.72 -4.82 -22.56
CA GLU A 198 -16.92 -3.52 -23.18
C GLU A 198 -18.09 -2.77 -22.53
N PRO A 199 -17.89 -1.48 -22.23
CA PRO A 199 -18.99 -0.64 -21.77
C PRO A 199 -20.03 -0.53 -22.90
N PRO A 200 -21.32 -0.36 -22.57
CA PRO A 200 -22.34 -0.11 -23.59
C PRO A 200 -21.93 1.11 -24.44
N SER A 201 -22.02 0.99 -25.76
CA SER A 201 -21.71 2.10 -26.67
C SER A 201 -22.61 3.30 -26.40
N GLU A 202 -22.04 4.52 -26.43
CA GLU A 202 -22.81 5.77 -26.36
C GLU A 202 -23.60 6.05 -27.65
N VAL A 203 -23.32 5.33 -28.73
CA VAL A 203 -24.05 5.43 -30.00
C VAL A 203 -25.47 4.91 -29.78
N GLU A 204 -26.46 5.79 -29.98
CA GLU A 204 -27.88 5.43 -29.96
C GLU A 204 -28.10 4.18 -30.83
N PHE A 205 -28.88 3.23 -30.31
CA PHE A 205 -29.22 2.01 -31.03
C PHE A 205 -29.92 2.37 -32.35
N GLU A 206 -29.19 2.34 -33.47
CA GLU A 206 -29.77 2.45 -34.80
C GLU A 206 -30.29 1.07 -35.22
N PRO A 207 -31.62 0.84 -35.21
CA PRO A 207 -32.17 -0.46 -35.56
C PRO A 207 -31.86 -0.79 -37.02
N ARG A 208 -31.19 -1.93 -37.25
CA ARG A 208 -30.81 -2.37 -38.61
C ARG A 208 -31.95 -3.06 -39.34
N THR A 209 -32.95 -3.55 -38.61
CA THR A 209 -34.11 -4.26 -39.15
C THR A 209 -35.45 -3.70 -38.66
N GLU A 210 -36.53 -3.95 -39.40
CA GLU A 210 -37.88 -3.49 -39.02
C GLU A 210 -38.36 -4.13 -37.70
N GLN A 211 -37.92 -5.36 -37.41
CA GLN A 211 -38.22 -6.06 -36.15
C GLN A 211 -37.50 -5.42 -34.96
N GLU A 212 -36.20 -5.14 -35.11
CA GLU A 212 -35.41 -4.42 -34.09
C GLU A 212 -35.96 -3.02 -33.84
N ARG A 213 -36.42 -2.34 -34.90
CA ARG A 213 -37.08 -1.03 -34.80
C ARG A 213 -38.39 -1.09 -34.03
N ARG A 214 -39.26 -2.07 -34.31
CA ARG A 214 -40.53 -2.23 -33.58
C ARG A 214 -40.29 -2.52 -32.11
N ARG A 215 -39.30 -3.36 -31.80
CA ARG A 215 -38.92 -3.70 -30.43
C ARG A 215 -38.33 -2.49 -29.69
N ALA A 216 -37.43 -1.75 -30.32
CA ALA A 216 -36.84 -0.55 -29.74
C ALA A 216 -37.86 0.59 -29.58
N TRP A 217 -38.88 0.69 -30.45
CA TRP A 217 -40.01 1.60 -30.26
C TRP A 217 -40.89 1.19 -29.07
N GLN A 218 -41.21 -0.10 -28.94
CA GLN A 218 -41.97 -0.61 -27.77
C GLN A 218 -41.22 -0.41 -26.45
N GLU A 219 -39.89 -0.51 -26.46
CA GLU A 219 -39.02 -0.32 -25.31
C GLU A 219 -38.69 1.17 -25.03
N GLY A 220 -39.23 2.11 -25.81
CA GLY A 220 -38.99 3.55 -25.64
C GLY A 220 -37.56 4.00 -25.93
N ARG A 221 -36.78 3.17 -26.64
CA ARG A 221 -35.36 3.40 -26.97
C ARG A 221 -35.15 4.19 -28.27
N LEU A 222 -36.22 4.47 -29.01
CA LEU A 222 -36.18 5.35 -30.19
C LEU A 222 -36.69 6.76 -29.82
N GLY A 223 -35.86 7.78 -30.07
CA GLY A 223 -36.26 9.19 -30.01
C GLY A 223 -37.16 9.60 -31.18
N HIS A 224 -36.67 10.43 -32.10
CA HIS A 224 -37.43 10.86 -33.29
C HIS A 224 -37.45 9.76 -34.36
N ASN A 225 -38.64 9.27 -34.75
CA ASN A 225 -38.82 8.05 -35.55
C ASN A 225 -39.54 8.29 -36.91
N PRO A 226 -38.93 8.99 -37.88
CA PRO A 226 -39.53 9.17 -39.21
C PRO A 226 -39.55 7.84 -39.99
N ASN A 227 -40.54 7.65 -40.86
CA ASN A 227 -40.60 6.46 -41.73
C ASN A 227 -39.34 6.39 -42.62
N PRO A 228 -38.79 5.18 -42.86
CA PRO A 228 -37.61 5.06 -43.69
C PRO A 228 -37.96 5.50 -45.13
N VAL A 229 -37.10 6.30 -45.74
CA VAL A 229 -37.27 6.70 -47.14
C VAL A 229 -37.04 5.46 -47.99
N LYS A 230 -38.09 4.97 -48.64
CA LYS A 230 -37.99 3.80 -49.51
C LYS A 230 -37.07 4.13 -50.69
N PRO A 231 -36.12 3.26 -51.05
CA PRO A 231 -35.34 3.44 -52.27
C PRO A 231 -36.31 3.46 -53.48
N PRO A 232 -36.01 4.23 -54.54
CA PRO A 232 -36.96 4.53 -55.61
C PRO A 232 -37.48 3.33 -56.42
N ASN A 233 -37.05 2.10 -56.13
CA ASN A 233 -37.40 0.89 -56.89
C ASN A 233 -38.21 -0.19 -56.14
N GLU A 234 -38.70 0.06 -54.93
CA GLU A 234 -39.69 -0.85 -54.31
C GLU A 234 -41.12 -0.51 -54.75
N LYS A 235 -41.57 -1.12 -55.85
CA LYS A 235 -42.99 -1.09 -56.24
C LYS A 235 -43.83 -1.78 -55.17
N SER A 236 -44.78 -1.04 -54.61
CA SER A 236 -45.82 -1.56 -53.72
C SER A 236 -46.62 -2.66 -54.43
N GLY A 237 -46.50 -3.90 -53.95
CA GLY A 237 -47.35 -5.00 -54.42
C GLY A 237 -48.81 -4.74 -54.09
N GLU A 238 -49.61 -4.45 -55.12
CA GLU A 238 -51.07 -4.45 -55.06
C GLU A 238 -51.58 -5.85 -54.67
N LYS A 239 -52.29 -5.94 -53.55
CA LYS A 239 -52.99 -7.17 -53.14
C LYS A 239 -54.18 -7.41 -54.09
N LYS A 240 -54.10 -8.44 -54.93
CA LYS A 240 -55.29 -9.01 -55.60
C LYS A 240 -56.22 -9.61 -54.55
N LYS A 241 -57.42 -9.03 -54.41
CA LYS A 241 -58.54 -9.63 -53.68
C LYS A 241 -59.04 -10.88 -54.43
N ARG A 242 -59.22 -11.97 -53.71
CA ARG A 242 -60.19 -13.04 -54.00
C ARG A 242 -61.07 -13.20 -52.76
#